data_AF-A0A9D6I8W7-F1
#
_entry.id   AF-A0A9D6I8W7-F1
#
_cell.length_a   1.000
_cell.length_b   1.000
_cell.length_c   1.000
_cell.angle_alpha   90.00
_cell.angle_beta   90.00
_cell.angle_gamma   90.00
#
_symmetry.space_group_name_H-M   'P 1'
#
loop_
_entity.id
_entity.type
_entity.pdbx_description
1 polymer ?
#
loop_
_entity_poly.entity_id
_entity_poly.type
_entity_poly.pdbx_seq_one_letter_code
_entity_poly.pdbx_strand_id
1 'polypeptide(L)'
;MNSEFTLSQGAGQKLEFAIQRNGGTPEDVDYLSTGNNFRAVTLLRTGKAKLVEVTETGSEMAVIPTAPTLPTWIVDNEDNIHFTLTSNGFTREQWEQHLERRGWRIGDYARQMLRRASEAPTDGVTYSIVVCPGKKISDSKRVTDNIRAAANKKGWLKPHWEVACLIRDTFTDEQLEQMGLWYIVTMHEPINDSDGDPSLLNANRRGDGRWLYASRGRSDYKWYRDGGFAFAVSQVGP
;
A
#
# COMPACT_ATOMS: atom_id res chain seq x y z
N MET A 1 -17.50 -12.76 -2.98
CA MET A 1 -18.33 -11.77 -2.24
C MET A 1 -19.56 -11.53 -3.09
N ASN A 2 -20.76 -11.73 -2.55
CA ASN A 2 -22.00 -11.44 -3.28
C ASN A 2 -22.08 -9.92 -3.47
N SER A 3 -22.04 -9.48 -4.73
CA SER A 3 -22.20 -8.09 -5.18
C SER A 3 -23.66 -7.61 -5.11
N GLU A 4 -24.55 -8.37 -4.46
CA GLU A 4 -25.96 -8.07 -4.31
C GLU A 4 -26.24 -7.57 -2.90
N PHE A 5 -26.74 -6.34 -2.80
CA PHE A 5 -27.36 -5.83 -1.59
C PHE A 5 -28.85 -5.68 -1.84
N THR A 6 -29.66 -6.18 -0.90
CA THR A 6 -31.11 -6.14 -1.01
C THR A 6 -31.63 -4.82 -0.47
N LEU A 7 -32.25 -4.01 -1.33
CA LEU A 7 -32.99 -2.82 -0.92
C LEU A 7 -34.47 -3.16 -0.73
N SER A 8 -35.13 -2.50 0.23
CA SER A 8 -36.59 -2.52 0.27
C SER A 8 -37.15 -1.77 -0.94
N GLN A 9 -38.32 -2.18 -1.43
CA GLN A 9 -38.97 -1.56 -2.58
C GLN A 9 -39.09 -0.03 -2.42
N GLY A 10 -39.46 0.44 -1.22
CA GLY A 10 -39.55 1.88 -0.92
C GLY A 10 -38.20 2.62 -0.91
N ALA A 11 -37.11 1.94 -0.57
CA ALA A 11 -35.76 2.52 -0.65
C ALA A 11 -35.27 2.58 -2.11
N GLY A 12 -35.54 1.54 -2.90
CA GLY A 12 -35.24 1.51 -4.33
C GLY A 12 -35.98 2.63 -5.08
N GLN A 13 -37.28 2.81 -4.82
CA GLN A 13 -38.09 3.82 -5.46
C GLN A 13 -37.62 5.26 -5.13
N LYS A 14 -37.21 5.51 -3.88
CA LYS A 14 -36.63 6.81 -3.48
C LYS A 14 -35.31 7.10 -4.18
N LEU A 15 -34.48 6.08 -4.37
CA LEU A 15 -33.21 6.21 -5.08
C LEU A 15 -33.45 6.55 -6.56
N GLU A 16 -34.37 5.83 -7.21
CA GLU A 16 -34.77 6.07 -8.60
C GLU A 16 -35.31 7.49 -8.81
N PHE A 17 -36.21 7.95 -7.94
CA PHE A 17 -36.71 9.33 -8.01
C PHE A 17 -35.62 10.38 -7.79
N ALA A 18 -34.65 10.13 -6.91
CA ALA A 18 -33.55 11.05 -6.68
C ALA A 18 -32.64 11.16 -7.91
N ILE A 19 -32.43 10.05 -8.64
CA ILE A 19 -31.65 10.03 -9.88
C ILE A 19 -32.40 10.80 -10.98
N GLN A 20 -33.67 10.47 -11.22
CA GLN A 20 -34.50 11.12 -12.24
C GLN A 20 -34.65 12.63 -12.00
N ARG A 21 -34.84 13.05 -10.74
CA ARG A 21 -34.99 14.47 -10.38
C ARG A 21 -33.76 15.31 -10.73
N ASN A 22 -32.59 14.69 -10.80
CA ASN A 22 -31.34 15.35 -11.19
C ASN A 22 -30.98 15.10 -12.66
N GLY A 23 -31.94 14.66 -13.48
CA GLY A 23 -31.75 14.40 -14.91
C GLY A 23 -30.94 13.14 -15.23
N GLY A 24 -30.66 12.31 -14.23
CA GLY A 24 -29.94 11.05 -14.41
C GLY A 24 -30.85 9.96 -14.99
N THR A 25 -30.25 9.10 -15.80
CA THR A 25 -30.86 7.94 -16.44
C THR A 25 -30.39 6.64 -15.76
N PRO A 26 -31.07 5.50 -15.97
CA PRO A 26 -30.57 4.20 -15.52
C PRO A 26 -29.17 3.87 -16.07
N GLU A 27 -28.84 4.34 -17.28
CA GLU A 27 -27.52 4.18 -17.90
C GLU A 27 -26.43 4.94 -17.13
N ASP A 28 -26.75 6.12 -16.57
CA ASP A 28 -25.83 6.85 -15.69
C ASP A 28 -25.59 6.08 -14.38
N VAL A 29 -26.59 5.38 -13.86
CA VAL A 29 -26.45 4.56 -12.64
C VAL A 29 -25.55 3.36 -12.92
N ASP A 30 -25.77 2.66 -14.03
CA ASP A 30 -24.92 1.56 -14.47
C ASP A 30 -23.49 2.04 -14.67
N TYR A 31 -23.30 3.15 -15.38
CA TYR A 31 -21.99 3.77 -15.55
C TYR A 31 -21.31 4.10 -14.23
N LEU A 32 -22.03 4.73 -13.29
CA LEU A 32 -21.50 5.09 -11.96
C LEU A 32 -21.29 3.90 -11.04
N SER A 33 -21.98 2.77 -11.27
CA SER A 33 -21.84 1.55 -10.48
C SER A 33 -20.67 0.66 -10.91
N THR A 34 -20.09 0.91 -12.09
CA THR A 34 -19.00 0.09 -12.62
C THR A 34 -17.63 0.56 -12.16
N GLY A 35 -16.79 -0.42 -11.77
CA GLY A 35 -15.34 -0.29 -11.62
C GLY A 35 -14.88 0.96 -10.87
N ASN A 36 -14.14 1.82 -11.59
CA ASN A 36 -13.50 3.02 -11.02
C ASN A 36 -14.49 4.18 -10.75
N ASN A 37 -15.66 4.19 -11.40
CA ASN A 37 -16.63 5.26 -11.24
C ASN A 37 -17.32 5.18 -9.87
N PHE A 38 -17.63 3.97 -9.41
CA PHE A 38 -18.19 3.76 -8.08
C PHE A 38 -17.25 4.26 -6.98
N ARG A 39 -15.94 4.05 -7.19
CA ARG A 39 -14.89 4.57 -6.32
C ARG A 39 -14.84 6.10 -6.36
N ALA A 40 -14.95 6.73 -7.53
CA ALA A 40 -14.97 8.19 -7.66
C ALA A 40 -16.17 8.81 -6.93
N VAL A 41 -17.38 8.23 -7.09
CA VAL A 41 -18.58 8.64 -6.34
C VAL A 41 -18.39 8.48 -4.84
N THR A 42 -17.74 7.38 -4.40
CA THR A 42 -17.43 7.16 -2.99
C THR A 42 -16.47 8.21 -2.42
N LEU A 43 -15.46 8.61 -3.20
CA LEU A 43 -14.51 9.65 -2.80
C LEU A 43 -15.19 11.03 -2.72
N LEU A 44 -16.06 11.37 -3.68
CA LEU A 44 -16.87 12.58 -3.64
C LEU A 44 -17.79 12.60 -2.41
N ARG A 45 -18.52 11.51 -2.17
CA ARG A 45 -19.42 11.37 -1.00
C ARG A 45 -18.69 11.52 0.33
N THR A 46 -17.45 11.03 0.41
CA THR A 46 -16.64 11.09 1.65
C THR A 46 -15.84 12.38 1.80
N GLY A 47 -16.04 13.37 0.92
CA GLY A 47 -15.34 14.64 0.94
C GLY A 47 -13.86 14.54 0.57
N LYS A 48 -13.42 13.40 0.02
CA LYS A 48 -12.04 13.12 -0.40
C LYS A 48 -11.77 13.54 -1.85
N ALA A 49 -12.79 13.97 -2.57
CA ALA A 49 -12.70 14.56 -3.90
C ALA A 49 -13.68 15.75 -4.00
N LYS A 50 -13.45 16.63 -4.98
CA LYS A 50 -14.36 17.75 -5.31
C LYS A 50 -14.68 17.70 -6.80
N LEU A 51 -15.91 18.09 -7.15
CA LEU A 51 -16.27 18.33 -8.55
C LEU A 51 -15.64 19.64 -9.00
N VAL A 52 -15.02 19.63 -10.18
CA VAL A 52 -14.54 20.83 -10.87
C VAL A 52 -15.32 20.90 -12.18
N GLU A 53 -16.02 22.01 -12.37
CA GLU A 53 -16.73 22.29 -13.62
C GLU A 53 -15.69 22.68 -14.68
N VAL A 54 -15.59 21.91 -15.76
CA VAL A 54 -14.69 22.21 -16.87
C VAL A 54 -15.52 22.93 -17.92
N THR A 55 -15.46 24.26 -17.94
CA THR A 55 -16.08 25.06 -19.00
C THR A 55 -15.12 25.11 -20.19
N GLU A 56 -15.53 24.51 -21.32
CA GLU A 56 -14.76 24.52 -22.56
C GLU A 56 -14.57 25.95 -23.10
N THR A 57 -13.40 26.53 -22.90
CA THR A 57 -12.84 27.53 -23.81
C THR A 57 -11.31 27.47 -23.81
N GLY A 58 -10.73 27.02 -24.92
CA GLY A 58 -9.40 27.41 -25.37
C GLY A 58 -8.22 26.58 -24.86
N SER A 59 -7.85 25.57 -25.66
CA SER A 59 -6.49 25.02 -25.81
C SER A 59 -5.58 25.08 -24.57
N GLU A 60 -5.94 24.35 -23.54
CA GLU A 60 -4.96 23.73 -22.66
C GLU A 60 -5.35 22.26 -22.68
N MET A 61 -4.44 21.38 -23.13
CA MET A 61 -4.70 19.95 -23.14
C MET A 61 -5.25 19.57 -21.77
N ALA A 62 -6.51 19.15 -21.73
CA ALA A 62 -7.13 18.63 -20.54
C ALA A 62 -6.20 17.55 -19.99
N VAL A 63 -5.51 17.87 -18.90
CA VAL A 63 -4.89 16.85 -18.07
C VAL A 63 -6.08 16.16 -17.44
N ILE A 64 -6.61 15.16 -18.15
CA ILE A 64 -7.47 14.14 -17.57
C ILE A 64 -6.75 13.75 -16.28
N PRO A 65 -7.34 13.96 -15.08
CA PRO A 65 -6.75 13.44 -13.88
C PRO A 65 -6.77 11.93 -14.09
N THR A 66 -5.61 11.38 -14.47
CA THR A 66 -5.43 9.96 -14.67
C THR A 66 -5.97 9.34 -13.39
N ALA A 67 -7.03 8.53 -13.49
CA ALA A 67 -7.51 7.74 -12.37
C ALA A 67 -6.26 7.17 -11.69
N PRO A 68 -6.07 7.35 -10.36
CA PRO A 68 -4.81 7.02 -9.71
C PRO A 68 -4.46 5.60 -10.13
N THR A 69 -3.41 5.51 -10.94
CA THR A 69 -2.99 4.27 -11.58
C THR A 69 -2.87 3.28 -10.44
N LEU A 70 -3.63 2.17 -10.48
CA LEU A 70 -3.43 1.14 -9.47
C LEU A 70 -1.93 0.86 -9.44
N PRO A 71 -1.31 0.86 -8.24
CA PRO A 71 0.12 0.65 -8.13
C PRO A 71 0.44 -0.66 -8.83
N THR A 72 1.08 -0.53 -9.99
CA THR A 72 1.36 -1.66 -10.87
C THR A 72 2.74 -2.12 -10.49
N TRP A 73 2.83 -3.39 -10.11
CA TRP A 73 4.12 -4.03 -9.91
C TRP A 73 4.53 -4.77 -11.18
N ILE A 74 5.83 -4.90 -11.38
CA ILE A 74 6.43 -5.64 -12.48
C ILE A 74 7.23 -6.79 -11.88
N VAL A 75 7.21 -7.96 -12.53
CA VAL A 75 8.05 -9.09 -12.15
C VAL A 75 9.21 -9.17 -13.14
N ASP A 76 10.45 -9.17 -12.64
CA ASP A 76 11.64 -9.31 -13.50
C ASP A 76 11.89 -10.77 -13.90
N ASN A 77 12.89 -10.99 -14.74
CA ASN A 77 13.29 -12.33 -15.20
C ASN A 77 13.86 -13.23 -14.09
N GLU A 78 14.16 -12.68 -12.91
CA GLU A 78 14.55 -13.44 -11.74
C GLU A 78 13.37 -13.70 -10.80
N ASP A 79 12.14 -13.33 -11.13
CA ASP A 79 10.96 -13.36 -10.24
C ASP A 79 11.06 -12.40 -9.03
N ASN A 80 11.82 -11.31 -9.11
CA ASN A 80 11.70 -10.20 -8.14
C ASN A 80 10.55 -9.28 -8.55
N ILE A 81 9.88 -8.71 -7.55
CA ILE A 81 8.75 -7.80 -7.75
C ILE A 81 9.25 -6.36 -7.60
N HIS A 82 8.94 -5.51 -8.56
CA HIS A 82 9.38 -4.12 -8.61
C HIS A 82 8.18 -3.17 -8.62
N PHE A 83 8.25 -2.10 -7.85
CA PHE A 83 7.28 -1.01 -7.87
C PHE A 83 7.90 0.28 -7.34
N THR A 84 7.22 1.39 -7.60
CA THR A 84 7.61 2.71 -7.08
C THR A 84 6.63 3.20 -6.04
N LEU A 85 7.13 3.85 -5.00
CA LEU A 85 6.33 4.50 -3.96
C LEU A 85 6.79 5.94 -3.82
N THR A 86 5.87 6.88 -3.62
CA THR A 86 6.21 8.27 -3.36
C THR A 86 5.80 8.63 -1.94
N SER A 87 6.71 9.20 -1.16
CA SER A 87 6.38 9.67 0.19
C SER A 87 5.43 10.86 0.15
N ASN A 88 4.63 10.96 1.22
CA ASN A 88 3.48 11.86 1.31
C ASN A 88 3.64 12.91 2.42
N GLY A 89 4.84 13.03 3.00
CA GLY A 89 5.14 14.00 4.05
C GLY A 89 4.48 13.68 5.40
N PHE A 90 3.88 12.50 5.59
CA PHE A 90 3.21 12.18 6.84
C PHE A 90 4.20 12.03 8.00
N THR A 91 3.90 12.70 9.11
CA THR A 91 4.57 12.44 10.39
C THR A 91 4.30 11.02 10.87
N ARG A 92 5.06 10.56 11.85
CA ARG A 92 4.88 9.23 12.47
C ARG A 92 3.46 9.07 13.04
N GLU A 93 2.95 10.11 13.67
CA GLU A 93 1.60 10.16 14.24
C GLU A 93 0.52 10.22 13.14
N GLN A 94 0.79 10.96 12.07
CA GLN A 94 -0.11 11.03 10.92
C GLN A 94 -0.21 9.67 10.21
N TRP A 95 0.88 8.91 10.13
CA TRP A 95 0.87 7.54 9.63
C TRP A 95 -0.05 6.63 10.45
N GLU A 96 0.03 6.69 11.79
CA GLU A 96 -0.86 5.93 12.66
C GLU A 96 -2.34 6.24 12.33
N GLN A 97 -2.70 7.52 12.35
CA GLN A 97 -4.09 7.95 12.12
C GLN A 97 -4.58 7.67 10.70
N HIS A 98 -3.71 7.81 9.69
CA HIS A 98 -4.08 7.59 8.29
C HIS A 98 -4.39 6.13 8.03
N LEU A 99 -3.50 5.23 8.47
CA LEU A 99 -3.66 3.79 8.25
C LEU A 99 -4.94 3.28 8.93
N GLU A 100 -5.21 3.69 10.17
CA GLU A 100 -6.45 3.35 10.87
C GLU A 100 -7.70 3.87 10.16
N ARG A 101 -7.68 5.12 9.69
CA ARG A 101 -8.79 5.72 8.91
C ARG A 101 -9.06 4.97 7.60
N ARG A 102 -8.07 4.27 7.07
CA ARG A 102 -8.21 3.40 5.89
C ARG A 102 -8.64 1.97 6.21
N GLY A 103 -8.82 1.64 7.49
CA GLY A 103 -9.20 0.31 7.95
C GLY A 103 -8.02 -0.65 8.08
N TRP A 104 -6.78 -0.15 8.05
CA TRP A 104 -5.60 -0.93 8.41
C TRP A 104 -5.46 -1.00 9.93
N ARG A 105 -4.93 -2.13 10.40
CA ARG A 105 -4.59 -2.36 11.80
C ARG A 105 -3.11 -2.14 11.99
N ILE A 106 -2.73 -1.57 13.12
CA ILE A 106 -1.32 -1.34 13.48
C ILE A 106 -1.05 -2.10 14.76
N GLY A 107 -0.11 -3.04 14.71
CA GLY A 107 0.31 -3.80 15.90
C GLY A 107 0.98 -2.89 16.93
N ASP A 108 0.86 -3.22 18.21
CA ASP A 108 1.39 -2.38 19.30
C ASP A 108 2.89 -2.13 19.17
N TYR A 109 3.67 -3.16 18.84
CA TYR A 109 5.10 -3.02 18.56
C TYR A 109 5.37 -2.15 17.32
N ALA A 110 4.53 -2.20 16.29
CA ALA A 110 4.69 -1.34 15.12
C ALA A 110 4.44 0.14 15.48
N ARG A 111 3.43 0.45 16.31
CA ARG A 111 3.24 1.82 16.82
C ARG A 111 4.44 2.29 17.62
N GLN A 112 4.97 1.43 18.49
CA GLN A 112 6.17 1.74 19.26
C GLN A 112 7.38 2.05 18.36
N MET A 113 7.58 1.25 17.31
CA MET A 113 8.64 1.49 16.34
C MET A 113 8.46 2.82 15.60
N LEU A 114 7.24 3.15 15.16
CA LEU A 114 6.96 4.43 14.50
C LEU A 114 7.36 5.61 15.39
N ARG A 115 7.07 5.54 16.69
CA ARG A 115 7.44 6.59 17.67
C ARG A 115 8.94 6.65 17.95
N ARG A 116 9.65 5.53 17.82
CA ARG A 116 11.09 5.40 18.08
C ARG A 116 11.98 5.55 16.85
N ALA A 117 11.41 5.60 15.65
CA ALA A 117 12.16 5.85 14.43
C ALA A 117 13.00 7.13 14.61
N SER A 118 14.30 7.08 14.31
CA SER A 118 15.19 8.24 14.47
C SER A 118 15.09 9.15 13.25
N GLU A 119 15.05 8.57 12.06
CA GLU A 119 14.96 9.27 10.77
C GLU A 119 13.61 9.97 10.62
N ALA A 120 13.63 11.21 10.13
CA ALA A 120 12.43 11.96 9.82
C ALA A 120 11.75 11.38 8.57
N PRO A 121 10.41 11.34 8.51
CA PRO A 121 9.69 11.03 7.27
C PRO A 121 10.12 11.94 6.13
N THR A 122 10.04 11.43 4.91
CA THR A 122 10.33 12.21 3.71
C THR A 122 9.06 12.75 3.08
N ASP A 123 9.20 13.74 2.19
CA ASP A 123 8.09 14.32 1.45
C ASP A 123 8.47 14.42 -0.04
N GLY A 124 7.63 13.84 -0.91
CA GLY A 124 7.85 13.82 -2.35
C GLY A 124 9.01 12.94 -2.85
N VAL A 125 9.66 12.18 -1.97
CA VAL A 125 10.74 11.24 -2.36
C VAL A 125 10.13 10.02 -3.02
N THR A 126 10.58 9.70 -4.22
CA THR A 126 10.19 8.46 -4.92
C THR A 126 11.18 7.35 -4.65
N TYR A 127 10.72 6.30 -4.00
CA TYR A 127 11.45 5.07 -3.76
C TYR A 127 11.17 4.07 -4.88
N SER A 128 12.23 3.65 -5.56
CA SER A 128 12.19 2.44 -6.39
C SER A 128 12.44 1.24 -5.48
N ILE A 129 11.45 0.34 -5.38
CA ILE A 129 11.47 -0.79 -4.47
C ILE A 129 11.57 -2.09 -5.27
N VAL A 130 12.47 -2.97 -4.82
CA VAL A 130 12.54 -4.36 -5.22
C VAL A 130 12.17 -5.25 -4.04
N VAL A 131 11.32 -6.24 -4.28
CA VAL A 131 10.93 -7.26 -3.31
C VAL A 131 11.44 -8.59 -3.80
N CYS A 132 12.24 -9.25 -2.97
CA CYS A 132 12.71 -10.62 -3.21
C CYS A 132 11.77 -11.61 -2.52
N PRO A 133 11.02 -12.45 -3.26
CA PRO A 133 10.18 -13.48 -2.66
C PRO A 133 10.99 -14.51 -1.87
N GLY A 134 10.57 -14.80 -0.65
CA GLY A 134 11.25 -15.72 0.26
C GLY A 134 11.29 -17.17 -0.23
N LYS A 135 10.35 -17.57 -1.10
CA LYS A 135 10.33 -18.88 -1.75
C LYS A 135 11.57 -19.13 -2.62
N LYS A 136 12.27 -18.08 -3.04
CA LYS A 136 13.53 -18.16 -3.81
C LYS A 136 14.76 -18.45 -2.93
N ILE A 137 14.61 -18.30 -1.61
CA ILE A 137 15.69 -18.47 -0.64
C ILE A 137 15.46 -19.79 0.08
N SER A 138 16.43 -20.71 -0.01
CA SER A 138 16.40 -21.98 0.70
C SER A 138 16.15 -21.76 2.20
N ASP A 139 15.35 -22.63 2.83
CA ASP A 139 14.91 -22.48 4.22
C ASP A 139 16.06 -22.24 5.21
N SER A 140 17.18 -22.96 5.06
CA SER A 140 18.36 -22.81 5.93
C SER A 140 19.08 -21.48 5.78
N LYS A 141 18.93 -20.80 4.63
CA LYS A 141 19.56 -19.51 4.33
C LYS A 141 18.62 -18.33 4.49
N ARG A 142 17.33 -18.55 4.75
CA ARG A 142 16.31 -17.49 4.85
C ARG A 142 16.31 -16.82 6.23
N VAL A 143 17.47 -16.26 6.55
CA VAL A 143 17.83 -15.60 7.80
C VAL A 143 18.21 -14.15 7.48
N THR A 144 17.87 -13.20 8.35
CA THR A 144 18.02 -11.75 8.11
C THR A 144 19.38 -11.37 7.53
N ASP A 145 20.48 -11.85 8.12
CA ASP A 145 21.83 -11.53 7.66
C ASP A 145 22.14 -12.03 6.26
N ASN A 146 21.75 -13.28 5.95
CA ASN A 146 21.96 -13.85 4.62
C ASN A 146 21.14 -13.11 3.56
N ILE A 147 19.91 -12.72 3.90
CA ILE A 147 19.03 -11.97 3.02
C ILE A 147 19.63 -10.58 2.73
N ARG A 148 20.10 -9.87 3.75
CA ARG A 148 20.80 -8.58 3.60
C ARG A 148 22.10 -8.71 2.82
N ALA A 149 22.90 -9.75 3.09
CA ALA A 149 24.13 -10.00 2.37
C ALA A 149 23.88 -10.28 0.88
N ALA A 150 22.82 -11.02 0.54
CA ALA A 150 22.43 -11.27 -0.84
C ALA A 150 21.95 -9.99 -1.55
N ALA A 151 21.16 -9.16 -0.86
CA ALA A 151 20.70 -7.87 -1.36
C ALA A 151 21.87 -6.90 -1.62
N ASN A 152 22.81 -6.80 -0.68
CA ASN A 152 24.02 -5.97 -0.81
C ASN A 152 24.87 -6.39 -2.02
N LYS A 153 25.00 -7.70 -2.28
CA LYS A 153 25.70 -8.21 -3.48
C LYS A 153 25.02 -7.81 -4.79
N LYS A 154 23.71 -7.56 -4.76
CA LYS A 154 22.93 -7.03 -5.90
C LYS A 154 22.92 -5.50 -5.96
N GLY A 155 23.61 -4.82 -5.05
CA GLY A 155 23.60 -3.35 -4.95
C GLY A 155 22.29 -2.78 -4.41
N TRP A 156 21.43 -3.61 -3.80
CA TRP A 156 20.19 -3.14 -3.20
C TRP A 156 20.46 -2.51 -1.83
N LEU A 157 19.77 -1.42 -1.55
CA LEU A 157 19.97 -0.58 -0.39
C LEU A 157 18.92 -0.84 0.67
N LYS A 158 19.25 -0.48 1.91
CA LYS A 158 18.27 -0.43 3.00
C LYS A 158 17.25 0.68 2.68
N PRO A 159 15.95 0.36 2.58
CA PRO A 159 14.92 1.37 2.39
C PRO A 159 14.70 2.17 3.68
N HIS A 160 14.13 3.37 3.54
CA HIS A 160 13.65 4.14 4.67
C HIS A 160 12.50 3.39 5.39
N TRP A 161 12.36 3.53 6.70
CA TRP A 161 11.36 2.79 7.47
C TRP A 161 9.92 3.07 7.00
N GLU A 162 9.65 4.29 6.51
CA GLU A 162 8.32 4.70 6.04
C GLU A 162 7.85 3.92 4.81
N VAL A 163 8.78 3.28 4.08
CA VAL A 163 8.46 2.39 2.96
C VAL A 163 7.52 1.28 3.41
N ALA A 164 7.63 0.79 4.65
CA ALA A 164 6.68 -0.19 5.18
C ALA A 164 5.24 0.36 5.25
N CYS A 165 5.09 1.62 5.69
CA CYS A 165 3.80 2.30 5.76
C CYS A 165 3.24 2.54 4.35
N LEU A 166 4.09 3.00 3.43
CA LEU A 166 3.74 3.23 2.04
C LEU A 166 3.28 1.92 1.36
N ILE A 167 4.02 0.82 1.50
CA ILE A 167 3.62 -0.50 0.98
C ILE A 167 2.24 -0.88 1.51
N ARG A 168 2.01 -0.70 2.81
CA ARG A 168 0.72 -1.07 3.42
C ARG A 168 -0.43 -0.21 2.92
N ASP A 169 -0.21 1.10 2.75
CA ASP A 169 -1.22 2.02 2.22
C ASP A 169 -1.51 1.80 0.72
N THR A 170 -0.50 1.34 0.00
CA THR A 170 -0.50 1.16 -1.46
C THR A 170 -1.18 -0.15 -1.86
N PHE A 171 -0.78 -1.26 -1.25
CA PHE A 171 -1.24 -2.59 -1.64
C PHE A 171 -2.30 -3.14 -0.70
N THR A 172 -3.33 -3.73 -1.27
CA THR A 172 -4.35 -4.52 -0.56
C THR A 172 -3.84 -5.92 -0.22
N ASP A 173 -4.52 -6.63 0.68
CA ASP A 173 -4.14 -8.01 1.00
C ASP A 173 -4.35 -8.94 -0.20
N GLU A 174 -5.38 -8.68 -1.00
CA GLU A 174 -5.65 -9.38 -2.25
C GLU A 174 -4.52 -9.17 -3.26
N GLN A 175 -3.96 -7.96 -3.35
CA GLN A 175 -2.79 -7.69 -4.21
C GLN A 175 -1.53 -8.38 -3.68
N LEU A 176 -1.31 -8.40 -2.36
CA LEU A 176 -0.20 -9.18 -1.79
C LEU A 176 -0.35 -10.68 -2.10
N GLU A 177 -1.57 -11.20 -2.04
CA GLU A 177 -1.86 -12.59 -2.43
C GLU A 177 -1.63 -12.84 -3.92
N GLN A 178 -2.01 -11.91 -4.80
CA GLN A 178 -1.71 -11.98 -6.24
C GLN A 178 -0.19 -11.95 -6.52
N MET A 179 0.59 -11.23 -5.71
CA MET A 179 2.05 -11.29 -5.73
C MET A 179 2.60 -12.63 -5.20
N GLY A 180 1.76 -13.50 -4.63
CA GLY A 180 2.16 -14.75 -4.00
C GLY A 180 2.82 -14.55 -2.63
N LEU A 181 2.49 -13.46 -1.93
CA LEU A 181 3.11 -13.06 -0.67
C LEU A 181 2.08 -13.04 0.47
N TRP A 182 2.49 -13.54 1.64
CA TRP A 182 1.76 -13.43 2.90
C TRP A 182 2.13 -12.17 3.69
N TYR A 183 3.34 -11.67 3.47
CA TYR A 183 3.79 -10.42 4.03
C TYR A 183 4.92 -9.84 3.18
N ILE A 184 5.11 -8.52 3.27
CA ILE A 184 6.30 -7.84 2.77
C ILE A 184 6.96 -7.17 3.97
N VAL A 185 8.16 -7.61 4.32
CA VAL A 185 8.99 -6.94 5.33
C VAL A 185 9.93 -5.95 4.66
N THR A 186 9.95 -4.73 5.19
CA THR A 186 10.85 -3.67 4.74
C THR A 186 12.18 -3.83 5.46
N MET A 187 13.26 -4.06 4.70
CA MET A 187 14.60 -4.32 5.25
C MET A 187 15.34 -3.04 5.67
N HIS A 188 14.62 -2.11 6.32
CA HIS A 188 15.16 -0.85 6.82
C HIS A 188 16.18 -1.07 7.95
N GLU A 189 16.82 0.01 8.39
CA GLU A 189 17.67 -0.02 9.58
C GLU A 189 16.82 -0.44 10.81
N PRO A 190 17.19 -1.49 11.56
CA PRO A 190 16.35 -1.97 12.65
C PRO A 190 16.04 -0.86 13.66
N ILE A 191 14.77 -0.79 14.08
CA ILE A 191 14.33 0.09 15.15
C ILE A 191 14.12 -0.78 16.38
N ASN A 192 14.78 -0.43 17.48
CA ASN A 192 14.65 -1.19 18.73
C ASN A 192 13.25 -0.99 19.32
N ASP A 193 12.64 -2.08 19.78
CA ASP A 193 11.41 -2.04 20.55
C ASP A 193 11.66 -1.62 22.02
N SER A 194 10.65 -1.75 22.89
CA SER A 194 10.78 -1.35 24.30
C SER A 194 11.78 -2.18 25.09
N ASP A 195 12.04 -3.41 24.63
CA ASP A 195 12.91 -4.36 25.30
C ASP A 195 14.34 -4.27 24.74
N GLY A 196 14.58 -3.30 23.85
CA GLY A 196 15.85 -3.09 23.16
C GLY A 196 16.05 -4.03 21.98
N ASP A 197 15.03 -4.78 21.58
CA ASP A 197 15.14 -5.78 20.54
C ASP A 197 14.96 -5.17 19.15
N PRO A 198 15.90 -5.41 18.21
CA PRO A 198 15.83 -4.85 16.87
C PRO A 198 14.63 -5.43 16.14
N SER A 199 13.81 -4.56 15.55
CA SER A 199 12.59 -4.93 14.83
C SER A 199 12.52 -4.28 13.45
N LEU A 200 11.73 -4.90 12.56
CA LEU A 200 11.43 -4.46 11.20
C LEU A 200 9.92 -4.37 10.97
N LEU A 201 9.49 -3.34 10.25
CA LEU A 201 8.09 -3.13 9.87
C LEU A 201 7.73 -3.99 8.66
N ASN A 202 6.51 -4.53 8.65
CA ASN A 202 5.99 -5.32 7.54
C ASN A 202 4.50 -5.09 7.30
N ALA A 203 4.11 -5.14 6.03
CA ALA A 203 2.72 -5.26 5.61
C ALA A 203 2.33 -6.75 5.60
N ASN A 204 1.30 -7.13 6.34
CA ASN A 204 0.98 -8.54 6.61
C ASN A 204 -0.52 -8.81 6.48
N ARG A 205 -0.86 -9.98 5.89
CA ARG A 205 -2.25 -10.43 5.75
C ARG A 205 -2.68 -11.53 6.75
N ARG A 206 -1.95 -11.72 7.85
CA ARG A 206 -2.26 -12.72 8.90
C ARG A 206 -3.57 -12.43 9.64
N GLY A 207 -4.29 -13.48 10.01
CA GLY A 207 -5.54 -13.40 10.77
C GLY A 207 -6.62 -12.71 9.94
N ASP A 208 -7.21 -11.64 10.47
CA ASP A 208 -8.21 -10.84 9.75
C ASP A 208 -7.61 -9.96 8.63
N GLY A 209 -6.32 -10.14 8.31
CA GLY A 209 -5.59 -9.33 7.34
C GLY A 209 -5.33 -7.91 7.84
N ARG A 210 -4.78 -7.09 6.94
CA ARG A 210 -4.73 -5.62 7.04
C ARG A 210 -3.76 -5.06 8.07
N TRP A 211 -2.68 -5.77 8.38
CA TRP A 211 -1.75 -5.34 9.42
C TRP A 211 -0.54 -4.57 8.86
N LEU A 212 -0.21 -3.45 9.49
CA LEU A 212 1.17 -3.00 9.65
C LEU A 212 1.69 -3.61 10.96
N TYR A 213 2.72 -4.46 10.84
CA TYR A 213 3.22 -5.27 11.94
C TYR A 213 4.71 -5.07 12.17
N ALA A 214 5.19 -5.45 13.34
CA ALA A 214 6.60 -5.48 13.69
C ALA A 214 7.06 -6.93 13.77
N SER A 215 8.17 -7.26 13.13
CA SER A 215 8.81 -8.56 13.18
C SER A 215 10.24 -8.42 13.67
N ARG A 216 10.76 -9.47 14.32
CA ARG A 216 12.12 -9.44 14.85
C ARG A 216 13.12 -9.21 13.71
N GLY A 217 13.95 -8.19 13.89
CA GLY A 217 15.00 -7.76 12.97
C GLY A 217 16.40 -8.26 13.35
N ARG A 218 16.50 -9.17 14.33
CA ARG A 218 17.77 -9.81 14.72
C ARG A 218 18.41 -10.51 13.51
N SER A 219 19.74 -10.50 13.49
CA SER A 219 20.58 -11.06 12.42
C SER A 219 20.28 -12.53 12.12
N ASP A 220 20.05 -13.32 13.16
CA ASP A 220 19.81 -14.75 13.14
C ASP A 220 18.33 -15.14 12.98
N TYR A 221 17.43 -14.14 12.87
CA TYR A 221 16.00 -14.40 12.77
C TYR A 221 15.64 -15.10 11.45
N LYS A 222 14.93 -16.23 11.58
CA LYS A 222 14.47 -17.06 10.46
C LYS A 222 13.09 -16.58 9.99
N TRP A 223 12.96 -16.43 8.68
CA TRP A 223 11.73 -15.99 8.04
C TRP A 223 10.96 -17.14 7.40
N TYR A 224 9.66 -16.96 7.18
CA TYR A 224 8.84 -17.92 6.44
C TYR A 224 9.01 -17.74 4.93
N ARG A 225 8.79 -18.83 4.18
CA ARG A 225 9.00 -18.84 2.71
C ARG A 225 7.98 -17.98 1.95
N ASP A 226 6.81 -17.78 2.54
CA ASP A 226 5.70 -17.07 1.90
C ASP A 226 5.80 -15.54 2.04
N GLY A 227 6.89 -15.03 2.62
CA GLY A 227 7.15 -13.59 2.72
C GLY A 227 7.88 -13.02 1.52
N GLY A 228 7.93 -11.69 1.44
CA GLY A 228 8.80 -10.92 0.54
C GLY A 228 9.69 -9.97 1.32
N PHE A 229 10.91 -9.75 0.82
CA PHE A 229 11.90 -8.88 1.45
C PHE A 229 12.13 -7.63 0.60
N ALA A 230 11.65 -6.48 1.06
CA ALA A 230 11.71 -5.22 0.32
C ALA A 230 13.01 -4.44 0.57
N PHE A 231 13.63 -3.99 -0.51
CA PHE A 231 14.83 -3.17 -0.55
C PHE A 231 14.64 -1.97 -1.48
N ALA A 232 15.40 -0.91 -1.27
CA ALA A 232 15.49 0.18 -2.23
C ALA A 232 16.49 -0.16 -3.33
N VAL A 233 16.26 0.30 -4.55
CA VAL A 233 17.24 0.29 -5.63
C VAL A 233 17.69 1.71 -5.90
N SER A 234 18.99 1.90 -6.15
CA SER A 234 19.50 3.19 -6.63
C SER A 234 18.77 3.54 -7.92
N GLN A 235 18.14 4.71 -7.96
CA GLN A 235 17.70 5.26 -9.23
C GLN A 235 18.96 5.56 -10.03
N VAL A 236 19.19 4.80 -11.11
CA VAL A 236 20.13 5.23 -12.14
C VAL A 236 19.51 6.51 -12.68
N GLY A 237 20.17 7.64 -12.47
CA GLY A 237 19.73 8.91 -13.05
C GLY A 237 19.53 8.75 -14.56
N PRO A 238 18.64 9.55 -15.18
CA PRO A 238 18.45 9.54 -16.62
C PRO A 238 19.76 9.73 -17.39
#